data_AF-A0A7C8B1R4-F1
#
_entry.id   AF-A0A7C8B1R4-F1
#
_cell.length_a   1.000
_cell.length_b   1.000
_cell.length_c   1.000
_cell.angle_alpha   90.00
_cell.angle_beta   90.00
_cell.angle_gamma   90.00
#
_symmetry.space_group_name_H-M   'P 1'
#
loop_
_entity.id
_entity.type
_entity.pdbx_description
1 polymer ?
#
loop_
_entity_poly.entity_id
_entity_poly.type
_entity_poly.pdbx_seq_one_letter_code
_entity_poly.pdbx_strand_id
1 'polypeptide(L)'
;MIEHDLKYCPKCREEYRQEIEICATCALPLILGADLAAMEKNKGNSRRNRKGALTPDDHLVVIFQGSLADLKHLKGLLEVEQIGAMISKEAGGCASGGCAPKFQLQVRQEEVRDALQVLAEEHRRATVLAEHDATHVEAVFNPEAEEAICPACGFAFATNTTTCPDCGLCFG
;
A
#
# COMPACT_ATOMS: atom_id res chain seq x y z
N MET A 1 -15.59 -14.99 -16.51
CA MET A 1 -15.48 -16.23 -15.71
C MET A 1 -13.99 -16.46 -15.54
N ILE A 2 -13.50 -16.65 -14.31
CA ILE A 2 -12.06 -16.88 -14.09
C ILE A 2 -11.76 -18.32 -14.50
N GLU A 3 -10.87 -18.49 -15.47
CA GLU A 3 -10.38 -19.80 -15.90
C GLU A 3 -9.39 -20.29 -14.84
N HIS A 4 -9.67 -21.44 -14.21
CA HIS A 4 -8.91 -21.87 -13.02
C HIS A 4 -7.47 -22.27 -13.34
N ASP A 5 -7.24 -22.73 -14.57
CA ASP A 5 -5.96 -23.17 -15.08
C ASP A 5 -5.10 -22.01 -15.59
N LEU A 6 -5.65 -20.85 -15.93
CA LEU A 6 -4.84 -19.72 -16.39
C LEU A 6 -4.18 -18.96 -15.24
N LYS A 7 -3.18 -18.14 -15.56
CA LYS A 7 -2.49 -17.29 -14.59
C LYS A 7 -3.00 -15.86 -14.68
N TYR A 8 -3.03 -15.17 -13.54
CA TYR A 8 -3.55 -13.82 -13.43
C TYR A 8 -2.64 -12.95 -12.59
N CYS A 9 -2.56 -11.66 -12.95
CA CYS A 9 -1.86 -10.69 -12.12
C CYS A 9 -2.73 -10.33 -10.90
N PRO A 10 -2.21 -10.44 -9.66
CA PRO A 10 -2.99 -10.10 -8.46
C PRO A 10 -3.31 -8.60 -8.35
N LYS A 11 -2.59 -7.73 -9.09
CA LYS A 11 -2.77 -6.27 -9.11
C LYS A 11 -3.70 -5.82 -10.25
N CYS A 12 -3.29 -6.00 -11.51
CA CYS A 12 -4.08 -5.52 -12.67
C CYS A 12 -5.15 -6.50 -13.16
N ARG A 13 -5.16 -7.75 -12.67
CA ARG A 13 -6.11 -8.80 -13.06
C ARG A 13 -6.05 -9.24 -14.52
N GLU A 14 -4.99 -8.87 -15.24
CA GLU A 14 -4.75 -9.33 -16.61
C GLU A 14 -4.49 -10.85 -16.63
N GLU A 15 -4.95 -11.49 -17.70
CA GLU A 15 -4.88 -12.94 -17.92
C GLU A 15 -3.62 -13.32 -18.71
N TYR A 16 -3.02 -14.44 -18.33
CA TYR A 16 -1.80 -14.97 -18.90
C TYR A 16 -1.88 -16.49 -19.06
N ARG A 17 -1.08 -17.01 -19.99
CA ARG A 17 -0.84 -18.45 -20.13
C ARG A 17 -0.11 -19.01 -18.91
N GLN A 18 -0.30 -20.29 -18.64
CA GLN A 18 0.29 -21.01 -17.49
C GLN A 18 1.82 -20.91 -17.40
N GLU A 19 2.49 -20.85 -18.55
CA GLU A 19 3.95 -20.80 -18.64
C GLU A 19 4.55 -19.44 -18.23
N ILE A 20 3.74 -18.37 -18.17
CA ILE A 20 4.22 -17.04 -17.82
C ILE A 20 4.26 -16.91 -16.30
N GLU A 21 5.33 -16.37 -15.73
CA GLU A 21 5.48 -16.26 -14.26
C GLU A 21 5.31 -14.85 -13.73
N ILE A 22 5.51 -13.82 -14.57
CA ILE A 22 5.54 -12.42 -14.16
C ILE A 22 4.61 -11.59 -15.04
N CYS A 23 3.85 -10.68 -14.43
CA CYS A 23 3.02 -9.73 -15.15
C CYS A 23 3.86 -8.71 -15.93
N ALA A 24 3.62 -8.56 -17.23
CA ALA A 24 4.34 -7.61 -18.07
C ALA A 24 4.13 -6.14 -17.65
N THR A 25 2.97 -5.82 -17.07
CA THR A 25 2.61 -4.45 -16.68
C THR A 25 3.01 -4.14 -15.23
N CYS A 26 2.82 -5.10 -14.32
CA CYS A 26 3.02 -4.88 -12.89
C CYS A 26 4.34 -5.42 -12.35
N ALA A 27 5.07 -6.21 -13.14
CA ALA A 27 6.28 -6.92 -12.71
C ALA A 27 6.12 -7.79 -11.44
N LEU A 28 4.88 -8.23 -11.16
CA LEU A 28 4.56 -9.07 -10.00
C LEU A 28 4.43 -10.55 -10.41
N PRO A 29 4.76 -11.49 -9.51
CA PRO A 29 4.47 -12.91 -9.71
C PRO A 29 2.98 -13.13 -9.97
N LEU A 30 2.69 -13.92 -11.01
CA LEU A 30 1.33 -14.29 -11.37
C LEU A 30 0.82 -15.43 -10.48
N ILE A 31 -0.47 -15.41 -10.17
CA ILE A 31 -1.16 -16.44 -9.38
C ILE A 31 -2.09 -17.27 -10.28
N LEU A 32 -2.43 -18.50 -9.88
CA LEU A 32 -3.40 -19.30 -10.63
C LEU A 32 -4.81 -18.70 -10.50
N GLY A 33 -5.64 -18.93 -11.52
CA GLY A 33 -7.04 -18.51 -11.53
C GLY A 33 -7.83 -19.14 -10.38
N ALA A 34 -7.49 -20.37 -9.99
CA ALA A 34 -8.06 -21.00 -8.80
C ALA A 34 -7.79 -20.21 -7.52
N ASP A 35 -6.57 -19.69 -7.34
CA ASP A 35 -6.19 -18.88 -6.18
C ASP A 35 -6.90 -17.52 -6.21
N LEU A 36 -6.94 -16.87 -7.38
CA LEU A 36 -7.64 -15.59 -7.54
C LEU A 36 -9.14 -15.75 -7.23
N ALA A 37 -9.77 -16.81 -7.75
CA ALA A 37 -11.18 -17.11 -7.47
C ALA A 37 -11.42 -17.43 -5.99
N ALA A 38 -10.51 -18.12 -5.31
CA ALA A 38 -10.58 -18.36 -3.88
C ALA A 38 -10.46 -17.06 -3.07
N MET A 39 -9.55 -16.16 -3.45
CA MET A 39 -9.40 -14.84 -2.83
C MET A 39 -10.67 -14.00 -3.00
N GLU A 40 -11.30 -14.01 -4.19
CA GLU A 40 -12.55 -13.27 -4.44
C GLU A 40 -13.73 -13.85 -3.66
N LYS A 41 -13.85 -15.19 -3.58
CA LYS A 41 -14.85 -15.84 -2.75
C LYS A 41 -14.67 -15.51 -1.26
N ASN A 42 -13.44 -15.54 -0.75
CA ASN A 42 -13.16 -15.18 0.64
C ASN A 42 -13.50 -13.72 0.92
N LYS A 43 -13.12 -12.78 0.04
CA LYS A 43 -13.52 -11.37 0.17
C LYS A 43 -15.04 -11.20 0.14
N GLY A 44 -15.73 -11.91 -0.75
CA GLY A 44 -17.18 -11.90 -0.86
C GLY A 44 -17.88 -12.46 0.39
N ASN A 45 -17.37 -13.55 0.94
CA ASN A 45 -17.86 -14.13 2.19
C ASN A 45 -17.61 -13.21 3.39
N SER A 46 -16.42 -12.61 3.50
CA SER A 46 -16.13 -11.61 4.53
C SER A 46 -17.14 -10.48 4.45
N ARG A 47 -17.34 -9.86 3.27
CA ARG A 47 -18.33 -8.78 3.07
C ARG A 47 -19.76 -9.21 3.45
N ARG A 48 -20.19 -10.40 3.03
CA ARG A 48 -21.53 -10.94 3.36
C ARG A 48 -21.72 -11.23 4.85
N ASN A 49 -20.65 -11.51 5.57
CA ASN A 49 -20.69 -11.82 7.00
C ASN A 49 -20.54 -10.57 7.89
N ARG A 50 -20.38 -9.36 7.31
CA ARG A 50 -20.30 -8.11 8.06
C ARG A 50 -21.68 -7.70 8.56
N LYS A 51 -21.73 -7.20 9.80
CA LYS A 51 -22.97 -6.79 10.48
C LYS A 51 -23.59 -5.50 9.91
N GLY A 52 -22.90 -4.82 8.98
CA GLY A 52 -23.38 -3.58 8.36
C GLY A 52 -23.25 -2.38 9.30
N ALA A 53 -24.30 -1.55 9.37
CA ALA A 53 -24.29 -0.31 10.15
C ALA A 53 -23.95 -0.56 11.64
N LEU A 54 -23.20 0.37 12.24
CA LEU A 54 -22.83 0.26 13.65
C LEU A 54 -24.06 0.39 14.56
N THR A 55 -24.08 -0.42 15.62
CA THR A 55 -25.08 -0.41 16.68
C THR A 55 -24.45 0.02 18.00
N PRO A 56 -25.23 0.54 18.97
CA PRO A 56 -24.70 0.95 20.27
C PRO A 56 -24.05 -0.18 21.09
N ASP A 57 -24.36 -1.43 20.79
CA ASP A 57 -23.82 -2.62 21.48
C ASP A 57 -22.45 -3.05 20.92
N ASP A 58 -22.00 -2.40 19.84
CA ASP A 58 -20.77 -2.80 19.18
C ASP A 58 -19.55 -2.45 20.02
N HIS A 59 -18.68 -3.45 20.20
CA HIS A 59 -17.38 -3.20 20.79
C HIS A 59 -16.45 -2.54 19.77
N LEU A 60 -16.30 -1.22 19.87
CA LEU A 60 -15.47 -0.41 18.99
C LEU A 60 -14.05 -0.24 19.53
N VAL A 61 -13.07 -0.34 18.65
CA VAL A 61 -11.66 -0.12 18.98
C VAL A 61 -11.03 0.87 18.00
N VAL A 62 -10.11 1.69 18.50
CA VAL A 62 -9.38 2.67 17.69
C VAL A 62 -8.33 1.95 16.83
N ILE A 63 -8.34 2.23 15.53
CA ILE A 63 -7.36 1.67 14.58
C ILE A 63 -6.46 2.74 13.95
N PHE A 64 -6.88 4.02 13.97
CA PHE A 64 -6.11 5.12 13.40
C PHE A 64 -6.43 6.45 14.09
N GLN A 65 -5.46 7.36 14.15
CA GLN A 65 -5.64 8.73 14.66
C GLN A 65 -5.08 9.72 13.66
N GLY A 66 -5.77 10.84 13.43
CA GLY A 66 -5.34 11.81 12.42
C GLY A 66 -6.22 13.04 12.31
N SER A 67 -6.02 13.77 11.21
CA SER A 67 -6.88 14.91 10.87
C SER A 67 -8.28 14.42 10.46
N LEU A 68 -9.30 15.26 10.67
CA LEU A 68 -10.66 14.91 10.25
C LEU A 68 -10.77 14.63 8.75
N ALA A 69 -9.94 15.29 7.92
CA ALA A 69 -9.92 15.07 6.48
C ALA A 69 -9.43 13.65 6.14
N ASP A 70 -8.30 13.24 6.72
CA ASP A 70 -7.73 11.90 6.53
C ASP A 70 -8.73 10.84 7.01
N LEU A 71 -9.30 11.03 8.20
CA LEU A 71 -10.23 10.05 8.74
C LEU A 71 -11.51 9.90 7.90
N LYS A 72 -12.00 10.97 7.28
CA LYS A 72 -13.14 10.89 6.36
C LYS A 72 -12.81 10.06 5.12
N HIS A 73 -11.61 10.24 4.57
CA HIS A 73 -11.12 9.42 3.45
C HIS A 73 -11.05 7.95 3.84
N LEU A 74 -10.35 7.64 4.94
CA LEU A 74 -10.19 6.27 5.42
C LEU A 74 -11.54 5.61 5.78
N LYS A 75 -12.45 6.37 6.42
CA LYS A 75 -13.81 5.89 6.71
C LYS A 75 -14.56 5.52 5.42
N GLY A 76 -14.48 6.34 4.38
CA GLY A 76 -15.11 6.04 3.10
C GLY A 76 -14.62 4.72 2.47
N LEU A 77 -13.32 4.43 2.56
CA LEU A 77 -12.76 3.17 2.07
C LEU A 77 -13.29 1.96 2.84
N LEU A 78 -13.38 2.07 4.16
CA LEU A 78 -13.95 1.01 5.01
C LEU A 78 -15.45 0.80 4.71
N GLU A 79 -16.20 1.87 4.48
CA GLU A 79 -17.63 1.79 4.15
C GLU A 79 -17.91 1.17 2.78
N VAL A 80 -17.06 1.42 1.78
CA VAL A 80 -17.12 0.71 0.47
C VAL A 80 -16.91 -0.79 0.65
N GLU A 81 -16.07 -1.17 1.61
CA GLU A 81 -15.88 -2.55 2.03
C GLU A 81 -16.99 -3.05 2.98
N GLN A 82 -18.01 -2.26 3.31
CA GLN A 82 -19.06 -2.62 4.28
C GLN A 82 -18.54 -2.92 5.69
N ILE A 83 -17.39 -2.35 6.07
CA ILE A 83 -16.84 -2.41 7.43
C ILE A 83 -17.46 -1.29 8.26
N GLY A 84 -17.94 -1.62 9.46
CA GLY A 84 -18.53 -0.62 10.35
C GLY A 84 -17.47 0.30 10.93
N ALA A 85 -17.51 1.59 10.57
CA ALA A 85 -16.52 2.59 10.99
C ALA A 85 -17.15 3.85 11.59
N MET A 86 -16.57 4.34 12.69
CA MET A 86 -16.98 5.55 13.41
C MET A 86 -15.79 6.49 13.60
N ILE A 87 -16.03 7.79 13.48
CA ILE A 87 -15.05 8.82 13.84
C ILE A 87 -15.50 9.50 15.13
N SER A 88 -14.60 9.56 16.09
CA SER A 88 -14.82 10.21 17.38
C SER A 88 -13.71 11.20 17.68
N LYS A 89 -14.00 12.21 18.49
CA LYS A 89 -12.95 13.11 19.02
C LYS A 89 -12.21 12.41 20.14
N GLU A 90 -10.89 12.55 20.20
CA GLU A 90 -10.10 12.02 21.30
C GLU A 90 -10.53 12.67 22.63
N ALA A 91 -11.02 11.85 23.56
CA ALA A 91 -11.37 12.25 24.92
C ALA A 91 -10.10 12.30 25.79
N GLY A 92 -9.21 13.26 25.51
CA GLY A 92 -7.93 13.37 26.25
C GLY A 92 -6.98 14.46 25.77
N GLY A 93 -7.45 15.42 24.96
CA GLY A 93 -6.61 16.50 24.45
C GLY A 93 -5.95 17.29 25.57
N CYS A 94 -4.62 17.44 25.48
CA CYS A 94 -3.77 18.12 26.45
C CYS A 94 -4.38 19.48 26.87
N ALA A 95 -4.60 19.68 28.18
CA ALA A 95 -5.20 20.89 28.73
C ALA A 95 -4.37 22.17 28.48
N SER A 96 -3.14 22.03 27.99
CA SER A 96 -2.24 23.13 27.65
C SER A 96 -2.30 23.47 26.15
N GLY A 97 -3.31 24.26 25.77
CA GLY A 97 -3.27 25.37 24.80
C GLY A 97 -2.64 25.27 23.40
N GLY A 98 -2.11 24.14 22.92
CA GLY A 98 -1.33 24.11 21.68
C GLY A 98 -1.51 22.91 20.75
N CYS A 99 -2.33 21.92 21.10
CA CYS A 99 -2.49 20.72 20.28
C CYS A 99 -3.79 20.78 19.46
N ALA A 100 -3.67 20.69 18.13
CA ALA A 100 -4.82 20.55 17.24
C ALA A 100 -5.68 19.32 17.66
N PRO A 101 -7.01 19.39 17.54
CA PRO A 101 -7.86 18.27 17.95
C PRO A 101 -7.51 17.03 17.13
N LYS A 102 -7.10 15.96 17.81
CA LYS A 102 -6.91 14.64 17.21
C LYS A 102 -8.24 13.92 17.18
N PHE A 103 -8.59 13.42 15.99
CA PHE A 103 -9.73 12.55 15.83
C PHE A 103 -9.25 11.10 15.78
N GLN A 104 -10.15 10.18 16.09
CA GLN A 104 -9.88 8.75 16.13
C GLN A 104 -10.87 8.02 15.23
N LEU A 105 -10.36 7.10 14.41
CA LEU A 105 -11.14 6.17 13.60
C LEU A 105 -11.28 4.85 14.35
N GLN A 106 -12.51 4.42 14.54
CA GLN A 106 -12.87 3.23 15.29
C GLN A 106 -13.64 2.25 14.41
N VAL A 107 -13.41 0.96 14.62
CA VAL A 107 -14.13 -0.13 13.94
C VAL A 107 -14.54 -1.19 14.96
N ARG A 108 -15.45 -2.10 14.60
CA ARG A 108 -15.76 -3.27 15.43
C ARG A 108 -14.49 -4.08 15.68
N GLN A 109 -14.29 -4.54 16.92
CA GLN A 109 -13.11 -5.34 17.29
C GLN A 109 -12.91 -6.56 16.38
N GLU A 110 -14.00 -7.21 15.98
CA GLU A 110 -13.99 -8.37 15.08
C GLU A 110 -13.59 -8.03 13.63
N GLU A 111 -13.67 -6.77 13.22
CA GLU A 111 -13.35 -6.30 11.86
C GLU A 111 -11.97 -5.63 11.76
N VAL A 112 -11.22 -5.51 12.87
CA VAL A 112 -9.93 -4.80 12.91
C VAL A 112 -8.95 -5.32 11.87
N ARG A 113 -8.82 -6.64 11.75
CA ARG A 113 -7.86 -7.24 10.81
C ARG A 113 -8.18 -6.87 9.36
N ASP A 114 -9.46 -6.96 8.99
CA ASP A 114 -9.93 -6.60 7.66
C ASP A 114 -9.75 -5.10 7.40
N ALA A 115 -10.08 -4.27 8.40
CA ALA A 115 -9.92 -2.82 8.30
C ALA A 115 -8.46 -2.43 8.06
N LEU A 116 -7.53 -2.96 8.87
CA LEU A 116 -6.10 -2.70 8.70
C LEU A 116 -5.57 -3.17 7.35
N GLN A 117 -6.08 -4.28 6.81
CA GLN A 117 -5.69 -4.74 5.48
C GLN A 117 -6.14 -3.78 4.37
N VAL A 118 -7.36 -3.24 4.47
CA VAL A 118 -7.88 -2.23 3.53
C VAL A 118 -7.04 -0.95 3.60
N LEU A 119 -6.75 -0.47 4.82
CA LEU A 119 -5.94 0.74 5.01
C LEU A 119 -4.50 0.56 4.52
N ALA A 120 -3.89 -0.61 4.74
CA ALA A 120 -2.55 -0.91 4.26
C ALA A 120 -2.48 -0.92 2.72
N GLU A 121 -3.51 -1.46 2.06
CA GLU A 121 -3.59 -1.44 0.60
C GLU A 121 -3.72 -0.03 0.05
N GLU A 122 -4.57 0.80 0.65
CA GLU A 122 -4.68 2.20 0.25
C GLU A 122 -3.36 2.95 0.46
N HIS A 123 -2.69 2.76 1.60
CA HIS A 123 -1.41 3.39 1.86
C HIS A 123 -0.36 3.00 0.80
N ARG A 124 -0.30 1.71 0.42
CA ARG A 124 0.56 1.26 -0.69
C ARG A 124 0.22 1.97 -2.00
N ARG A 125 -1.06 2.09 -2.32
CA ARG A 125 -1.54 2.74 -3.54
C ARG A 125 -1.22 4.24 -3.58
N ALA A 126 -1.42 4.94 -2.46
CA ALA A 126 -1.27 6.39 -2.36
C ALA A 126 0.21 6.82 -2.30
N THR A 127 1.07 5.99 -1.72
CA THR A 127 2.46 6.39 -1.48
C THR A 127 3.44 6.02 -2.59
N VAL A 128 3.14 5.07 -3.47
CA VAL A 128 4.01 4.67 -4.60
C VAL A 128 5.48 4.34 -4.18
N LEU A 129 5.73 4.19 -2.87
CA LEU A 129 7.05 3.95 -2.30
C LEU A 129 7.58 2.55 -2.62
N ALA A 130 6.69 1.62 -3.00
CA ALA A 130 7.07 0.29 -3.49
C ALA A 130 7.63 0.32 -4.93
N GLU A 131 7.48 1.42 -5.66
CA GLU A 131 7.87 1.53 -7.07
C GLU A 131 9.18 2.32 -7.27
N HIS A 132 9.77 2.83 -6.18
CA HIS A 132 11.11 3.41 -6.22
C HIS A 132 12.12 2.29 -5.99
N ASP A 133 12.81 1.92 -7.07
CA ASP A 133 13.99 1.08 -7.02
C ASP A 133 15.07 1.77 -6.17
N ALA A 134 15.07 1.49 -4.87
CA ALA A 134 16.01 2.06 -3.92
C ALA A 134 17.40 1.40 -3.99
N THR A 135 17.63 0.51 -4.96
CA THR A 135 18.83 -0.33 -5.06
C THR A 135 20.12 0.49 -5.10
N HIS A 136 20.08 1.74 -5.57
CA HIS A 136 21.26 2.61 -5.61
C HIS A 136 21.14 3.88 -4.75
N VAL A 137 20.17 3.95 -3.82
CA VAL A 137 20.00 5.12 -2.93
C VAL A 137 21.18 5.29 -1.96
N GLU A 138 21.87 4.19 -1.65
CA GLU A 138 23.11 4.21 -0.86
C GLU A 138 24.38 4.36 -1.73
N ALA A 139 24.25 4.43 -3.07
CA ALA A 139 25.38 4.64 -3.96
C ALA A 139 25.85 6.10 -3.87
N VAL A 140 26.81 6.34 -2.98
CA VAL A 140 27.50 7.62 -2.84
C VAL A 140 28.60 7.70 -3.90
N PHE A 141 28.57 8.75 -4.73
CA PHE A 141 29.66 9.04 -5.66
C PHE A 141 30.92 9.41 -4.88
N ASN A 142 31.90 8.50 -4.83
CA ASN A 142 33.19 8.73 -4.20
C ASN A 142 34.25 9.05 -5.27
N PRO A 143 34.66 10.32 -5.44
CA PRO A 143 35.62 10.70 -6.48
C PRO A 143 37.05 10.15 -6.24
N GLU A 144 37.34 9.60 -5.06
CA GLU A 144 38.64 8.99 -4.74
C GLU A 144 38.70 7.49 -5.08
N ALA A 145 37.56 6.85 -5.35
CA ALA A 145 37.51 5.48 -5.87
C ALA A 145 37.76 5.48 -7.38
N GLU A 146 38.25 4.39 -7.97
CA GLU A 146 38.46 4.31 -9.44
C GLU A 146 37.13 4.23 -10.22
N GLU A 147 36.09 3.68 -9.60
CA GLU A 147 34.77 3.44 -10.20
C GLU A 147 33.65 3.86 -9.23
N ALA A 148 32.54 4.35 -9.78
CA ALA A 148 31.32 4.68 -9.06
C ALA A 148 30.08 4.12 -9.75
N ILE A 149 29.06 3.80 -8.96
CA ILE A 149 27.75 3.38 -9.44
C ILE A 149 26.84 4.61 -9.46
N CYS A 150 26.21 4.87 -10.60
CA CYS A 150 25.27 5.97 -10.73
C CYS A 150 24.02 5.72 -9.85
N PRO A 151 23.71 6.58 -8.86
CA PRO A 151 22.51 6.41 -8.04
C PRO A 151 21.19 6.53 -8.83
N ALA A 152 21.20 7.16 -10.01
CA ALA A 152 20.01 7.34 -10.82
C ALA A 152 19.70 6.17 -11.76
N CYS A 153 20.72 5.53 -12.34
CA CYS A 153 20.51 4.47 -13.34
C CYS A 153 21.27 3.16 -13.06
N GLY A 154 22.16 3.12 -12.07
CA GLY A 154 22.94 1.93 -11.73
C GLY A 154 24.15 1.67 -12.62
N PHE A 155 24.40 2.51 -13.61
CA PHE A 155 25.57 2.35 -14.49
C PHE A 155 26.86 2.52 -13.68
N ALA A 156 27.78 1.56 -13.79
CA ALA A 156 29.12 1.66 -13.23
C ALA A 156 30.04 2.40 -14.20
N PHE A 157 30.66 3.48 -13.75
CA PHE A 157 31.54 4.31 -14.58
C PHE A 157 32.76 4.80 -13.80
N ALA A 158 33.81 5.16 -14.53
CA ALA A 158 35.03 5.71 -13.95
C ALA A 158 34.77 7.11 -13.36
N THR A 159 35.25 7.32 -12.13
CA THR A 159 35.06 8.56 -11.36
C THR A 159 35.85 9.76 -11.90
N ASN A 160 36.73 9.54 -12.88
CA ASN A 160 37.40 10.60 -13.63
C ASN A 160 36.45 11.38 -14.56
N THR A 161 35.20 10.93 -14.68
CA THR A 161 34.12 11.65 -15.36
C THR A 161 33.06 12.09 -14.34
N THR A 162 32.67 13.37 -14.40
CA THR A 162 31.66 13.95 -13.50
C THR A 162 30.24 13.82 -14.04
N THR A 163 30.06 13.18 -15.19
CA THR A 163 28.75 12.97 -15.82
C THR A 163 28.59 11.51 -16.14
N CYS A 164 27.49 10.89 -15.68
CA CYS A 164 27.17 9.52 -16.05
C CYS A 164 26.96 9.44 -17.57
N PRO A 165 27.69 8.57 -18.29
CA PRO A 165 27.60 8.48 -19.75
C PRO A 165 26.27 7.88 -20.24
N ASP A 166 25.56 7.17 -19.37
CA ASP A 166 24.32 6.48 -19.72
C ASP A 166 23.08 7.38 -19.53
N CYS A 167 22.94 8.01 -18.36
CA CYS A 167 21.76 8.85 -18.05
C CYS A 167 22.03 10.36 -18.08
N GLY A 168 23.29 10.79 -18.22
CA GLY A 168 23.66 12.20 -18.27
C GLY A 168 23.60 12.93 -16.92
N LEU A 169 23.43 12.23 -15.80
CA LEU A 169 23.45 12.85 -14.47
C LEU A 169 24.85 13.41 -14.15
N CYS A 170 24.92 14.69 -13.79
CA CYS A 170 26.16 15.35 -13.36
C CYS A 170 26.33 15.28 -11.83
N PHE A 171 27.54 14.96 -11.38
CA PHE A 171 27.98 14.83 -9.98
C PHE A 171 28.93 15.95 -9.55
N GLY A 172 29.04 17.03 -10.34
CA GLY A 172 29.93 18.17 -10.14
C GLY A 172 29.22 19.50 -10.35
#